data_AF-A0AAV6AZU2-F1
#
_entry.id   AF-A0AAV6AZU2-F1
#
_cell.length_a   1.000
_cell.length_b   1.000
_cell.length_c   1.000
_cell.angle_alpha   90.00
_cell.angle_beta   90.00
_cell.angle_gamma   90.00
#
_symmetry.space_group_name_H-M   'P 1'
#
loop_
_entity.id
_entity.type
_entity.pdbx_description
1 polymer ?
#
loop_
_entity_poly.entity_id
_entity_poly.type
_entity_poly.pdbx_seq_one_letter_code
_entity_poly.pdbx_strand_id
1 'polypeptide(L)'
;ADAKYTLVLKTLNLEPGYNAFVSRAPAQISTEAKFVETKDRSKELAVISILKAPGRDAMGYDFDPGYRLQEGYAKSGKELGAFLCKKALK
;
A
#
# COMPACT_ATOMS: atom_id res chain seq x y z
N ALA A 1 22.88 2.17 -5.64
CA ALA A 1 21.59 2.06 -6.34
C ALA A 1 21.54 3.17 -7.38
N ASP A 2 21.45 2.84 -8.68
CA ASP A 2 21.64 3.79 -9.80
C ASP A 2 20.36 3.94 -10.66
N ALA A 3 19.19 3.89 -10.01
CA ALA A 3 17.91 4.01 -10.69
C ALA A 3 17.60 5.47 -11.05
N LYS A 4 17.21 5.73 -12.31
CA LYS A 4 16.82 7.08 -12.78
C LYS A 4 15.62 7.66 -12.02
N TYR A 5 14.68 6.80 -11.63
CA TYR A 5 13.46 7.19 -10.93
C TYR A 5 13.39 6.53 -9.56
N THR A 6 12.74 7.22 -8.62
CA THR A 6 12.45 6.75 -7.27
C THR A 6 10.94 6.64 -7.10
N LEU A 7 10.47 5.54 -6.50
CA LEU A 7 9.13 5.41 -5.99
C LEU A 7 9.10 5.87 -4.52
N VAL A 8 8.31 6.90 -4.22
CA VAL A 8 7.98 7.32 -2.87
C VAL A 8 6.58 6.81 -2.54
N LEU A 9 6.48 5.89 -1.60
CA LEU A 9 5.19 5.40 -1.10
C LEU A 9 4.74 6.26 0.09
N LYS A 10 3.78 7.15 -0.14
CA LYS A 10 3.19 7.98 0.91
C LYS A 10 1.97 7.29 1.50
N THR A 11 1.93 7.12 2.81
CA THR A 11 0.71 6.66 3.49
C THR A 11 -0.22 7.86 3.69
N LEU A 12 -1.48 7.74 3.26
CA LEU A 12 -2.50 8.77 3.40
C LEU A 12 -3.32 8.55 4.67
N ASN A 13 -3.78 7.32 4.87
CA ASN A 13 -4.50 6.92 6.06
C ASN A 13 -4.13 5.48 6.45
N LEU A 14 -4.32 5.22 7.73
CA LEU A 14 -4.04 3.94 8.34
C LEU A 14 -5.11 3.68 9.39
N GLU A 15 -5.97 2.70 9.10
CA GLU A 15 -7.00 2.22 10.01
C GLU A 15 -6.61 0.80 10.42
N PRO A 16 -6.22 0.56 11.68
CA PRO A 16 -5.75 -0.75 12.11
C PRO A 16 -6.88 -1.80 12.17
N GLY A 17 -8.14 -1.37 12.09
CA GLY A 17 -9.30 -2.24 12.32
C GLY A 17 -9.32 -2.82 13.74
N TYR A 18 -10.26 -3.72 14.00
CA TYR A 18 -10.36 -4.39 15.30
C TYR A 18 -10.91 -5.81 15.16
N ASN A 19 -10.56 -6.67 16.12
CA ASN A 19 -11.12 -8.00 16.27
C ASN A 19 -11.57 -8.17 17.72
N ALA A 20 -12.87 -8.05 17.96
CA ALA A 20 -13.49 -8.04 19.28
C ALA A 20 -14.56 -9.12 19.36
N PHE A 21 -14.15 -10.40 19.23
CA PHE A 21 -14.91 -11.67 19.35
C PHE A 21 -16.31 -11.74 18.68
N VAL A 22 -17.22 -10.83 19.01
CA VAL A 22 -18.56 -10.63 18.45
C VAL A 22 -18.56 -9.71 17.21
N SER A 23 -17.60 -8.78 17.09
CA SER A 23 -17.49 -7.87 15.93
C SER A 23 -16.05 -7.72 15.46
N ARG A 24 -15.87 -7.53 14.15
CA ARG A 24 -14.55 -7.29 13.54
C ARG A 24 -14.65 -6.33 12.36
N ALA A 25 -13.61 -5.53 12.21
CA ALA A 25 -13.35 -4.71 11.04
C ALA A 25 -11.91 -4.96 10.56
N PRO A 26 -11.69 -5.18 9.25
CA PRO A 26 -10.35 -5.37 8.71
C PRO A 26 -9.53 -4.08 8.87
N ALA A 27 -8.21 -4.21 8.88
CA ALA A 27 -7.37 -3.04 8.70
C ALA A 27 -7.55 -2.51 7.28
N GLN A 28 -7.40 -1.21 7.11
CA GLN A 28 -7.39 -0.55 5.81
C GLN A 28 -6.25 0.46 5.77
N ILE A 29 -5.51 0.44 4.68
CA ILE A 29 -4.53 1.48 4.38
C ILE A 29 -4.85 2.13 3.05
N SER A 30 -4.56 3.42 2.92
CA SER A 30 -4.54 4.10 1.63
C SER A 30 -3.17 4.73 1.44
N THR A 31 -2.63 4.56 0.24
CA THR A 31 -1.27 5.00 -0.10
C THR A 31 -1.24 5.69 -1.46
N GLU A 32 -0.33 6.63 -1.64
CA GLU A 32 0.06 7.18 -2.94
C GLU A 32 1.44 6.66 -3.32
N ALA A 33 1.51 6.00 -4.46
CA ALA A 33 2.76 5.64 -5.12
C ALA A 33 3.17 6.80 -6.04
N LYS A 34 4.17 7.57 -5.61
CA LYS A 34 4.68 8.75 -6.33
C LYS A 34 5.99 8.43 -7.02
N PHE A 35 6.03 8.56 -8.33
CA PHE A 35 7.23 8.40 -9.13
C PHE A 35 7.88 9.76 -9.37
N VAL A 36 9.13 9.89 -8.99
CA VAL A 36 9.93 11.13 -9.08
C VAL A 36 11.29 10.83 -9.71
N GLU A 37 11.99 11.85 -10.20
CA GLU A 37 13.40 11.67 -10.57
C GLU A 37 14.25 11.45 -9.32
N THR A 38 15.20 10.52 -9.38
CA THR A 38 16.06 10.23 -8.22
C THR A 38 16.93 11.42 -7.85
N LYS A 39 17.37 12.20 -8.85
CA LYS A 39 18.21 13.39 -8.67
C LYS A 39 17.42 14.64 -8.28
N ASP A 40 16.12 14.66 -8.59
CA ASP A 40 15.22 15.77 -8.23
C ASP A 40 13.84 15.22 -7.85
N ARG A 41 13.57 15.20 -6.54
CA ARG A 41 12.32 14.69 -5.97
C ARG A 41 11.23 15.76 -5.85
N SER A 42 11.50 17.01 -6.25
CA SER A 42 10.53 18.11 -6.16
C SER A 42 9.38 17.95 -7.15
N LYS A 43 9.62 17.23 -8.25
CA LYS A 43 8.65 17.04 -9.33
C LYS A 43 8.09 15.62 -9.34
N GLU A 44 6.78 15.53 -9.15
CA GLU A 44 6.02 14.29 -9.28
C GLU A 44 5.74 14.03 -10.77
N LEU A 45 6.28 12.93 -11.30
CA LEU A 45 6.09 12.52 -12.69
C LEU A 45 4.80 11.72 -12.87
N ALA A 46 4.47 10.90 -11.88
CA ALA A 46 3.23 10.14 -11.83
C ALA A 46 2.82 9.87 -10.38
N VAL A 47 1.52 9.91 -10.12
CA VAL A 47 0.94 9.59 -8.82
C VAL A 47 -0.16 8.54 -9.02
N ILE A 48 -0.05 7.43 -8.30
CA ILE A 48 -1.05 6.37 -8.32
C ILE A 48 -1.59 6.20 -6.91
N SER A 49 -2.89 6.43 -6.74
CA SER A 49 -3.58 6.23 -5.47
C SER A 49 -4.08 4.80 -5.34
N ILE A 50 -3.76 4.17 -4.22
CA ILE A 50 -4.23 2.84 -3.83
C ILE A 50 -5.05 3.04 -2.57
N LEU A 51 -6.36 2.94 -2.68
CA LEU A 51 -7.29 3.31 -1.61
C LEU A 51 -7.86 2.07 -0.94
N LYS A 52 -7.96 2.12 0.39
CA LYS A 52 -8.62 1.11 1.23
C LYS A 52 -8.10 -0.32 0.97
N ALA A 53 -6.78 -0.47 0.78
CA ALA A 53 -6.16 -1.77 0.67
C ALA A 53 -6.39 -2.55 1.98
N PRO A 54 -7.06 -3.72 1.92
CA PRO A 54 -7.43 -4.45 3.12
C PRO A 54 -6.21 -5.16 3.71
N GLY A 55 -6.07 -5.06 5.03
CA GLY A 55 -5.13 -5.81 5.83
C GLY A 55 -5.86 -6.79 6.73
N ARG A 56 -5.66 -8.09 6.49
CA ARG A 56 -6.26 -9.19 7.29
C ARG A 56 -5.49 -10.48 7.07
N ASP A 57 -5.50 -11.35 8.07
CA ASP A 57 -5.05 -12.72 7.88
C ASP A 57 -6.08 -13.54 7.07
N ALA A 58 -5.62 -14.55 6.35
CA ALA A 58 -6.49 -15.51 5.67
C ALA A 58 -7.27 -16.40 6.65
N MET A 59 -6.73 -16.62 7.85
CA MET A 59 -7.27 -17.57 8.84
C MET A 59 -7.92 -16.89 10.07
N GLY A 60 -7.95 -15.55 10.11
CA GLY A 60 -8.66 -14.79 11.17
C GLY A 60 -7.98 -14.76 12.53
N TYR A 61 -6.70 -15.14 12.61
CA TYR A 61 -5.87 -15.06 13.83
C TYR A 61 -5.14 -13.72 13.94
N ASP A 62 -5.76 -12.64 13.47
CA ASP A 62 -5.14 -11.33 13.30
C ASP A 62 -5.36 -10.40 14.49
N PHE A 63 -5.02 -10.88 15.69
CA PHE A 63 -5.12 -10.12 16.94
C PHE A 63 -4.10 -8.97 17.02
N ASP A 64 -2.98 -9.09 16.31
CA ASP A 64 -1.96 -8.07 16.24
C ASP A 64 -2.30 -7.02 15.15
N PRO A 65 -2.48 -5.74 15.52
CA PRO A 65 -2.76 -4.68 14.54
C PRO A 65 -1.59 -4.42 13.59
N GLY A 66 -0.34 -4.60 14.02
CA GLY A 66 0.84 -4.43 13.18
C GLY A 66 0.90 -5.44 12.03
N TYR A 67 0.56 -6.71 12.30
CA TYR A 67 0.45 -7.74 11.26
C TYR A 67 -0.59 -7.38 10.20
N ARG A 68 -1.79 -6.95 10.62
CA ARG A 68 -2.85 -6.54 9.68
C ARG A 68 -2.40 -5.39 8.78
N LEU A 69 -1.70 -4.42 9.34
CA LEU A 69 -1.17 -3.29 8.58
C LEU A 69 -0.11 -3.70 7.56
N GLN A 70 0.78 -4.62 7.94
CA GLN A 70 1.78 -5.18 7.02
C GLN A 70 1.11 -5.84 5.80
N GLU A 71 0.06 -6.63 6.02
CA GLU A 71 -0.72 -7.22 4.93
C GLU A 71 -1.38 -6.17 4.03
N GLY A 72 -1.86 -5.07 4.61
CA GLY A 72 -2.35 -3.92 3.84
C GLY A 72 -1.28 -3.38 2.88
N TYR A 73 -0.04 -3.20 3.35
CA TYR A 73 1.07 -2.73 2.52
C TYR A 73 1.47 -3.75 1.45
N ALA A 74 1.50 -5.04 1.80
CA ALA A 74 1.77 -6.12 0.86
C ALA A 74 0.73 -6.13 -0.26
N LYS A 75 -0.56 -5.96 0.08
CA LYS A 75 -1.66 -5.87 -0.88
C LYS A 75 -1.52 -4.65 -1.79
N SER A 76 -1.20 -3.46 -1.24
CA SER A 76 -0.94 -2.26 -2.04
C SER A 76 0.20 -2.48 -3.05
N GLY A 77 1.32 -3.07 -2.62
CA GLY A 77 2.44 -3.38 -3.51
C GLY A 77 2.08 -4.36 -4.62
N LYS A 78 1.35 -5.43 -4.29
CA LYS A 78 0.92 -6.45 -5.27
C LYS A 78 0.01 -5.86 -6.35
N GLU A 79 -0.98 -5.08 -5.96
CA GLU A 79 -1.92 -4.46 -6.91
C GLU A 79 -1.23 -3.37 -7.75
N LEU A 80 -0.34 -2.57 -7.15
CA LEU A 80 0.47 -1.60 -7.89
C LEU A 80 1.33 -2.29 -8.95
N GLY A 81 2.06 -3.34 -8.59
CA GLY A 81 2.87 -4.11 -9.53
C GLY A 81 2.04 -4.68 -10.69
N ALA A 82 0.90 -5.31 -10.36
CA ALA A 82 -0.02 -5.86 -11.37
C ALA A 82 -0.59 -4.77 -12.30
N PHE A 83 -0.91 -3.60 -11.76
CA PHE A 83 -1.37 -2.45 -12.54
C PHE A 83 -0.30 -1.96 -13.52
N LEU A 84 0.93 -1.77 -13.04
CA LEU A 84 2.05 -1.30 -13.86
C LEU A 84 2.36 -2.30 -14.98
N CYS A 85 2.42 -3.60 -14.70
CA CYS A 85 2.61 -4.63 -15.73
C CYS A 85 1.53 -4.60 -16.81
N LYS A 86 0.27 -4.33 -16.44
CA LYS A 86 -0.84 -4.30 -17.40
C LYS A 86 -0.89 -3.01 -18.23
N LYS A 87 -0.49 -1.88 -17.65
CA LYS A 87 -0.80 -0.54 -18.18
C LYS A 87 0.42 0.31 -18.57
N ALA A 88 1.59 0.02 -18.02
CA ALA A 88 2.77 0.89 -18.17
C ALA A 88 4.03 0.15 -18.66
N LEU A 89 4.18 -1.15 -18.36
CA LEU A 89 5.40 -1.92 -18.66
C LEU A 89 5.21 -2.93 -19.81
N LYS A 90 4.37 -2.59 -20.79
CA LYS A 90 4.24 -3.39 -22.01
C LYS A 90 5.40 -3.15 -22.96
#